data_AF-A0AAJ6NB45-F1
#
_entry.id   AF-A0AAJ6NB45-F1
#
_cell.length_a   1.000
_cell.length_b   1.000
_cell.length_c   1.000
_cell.angle_alpha   90.00
_cell.angle_beta   90.00
_cell.angle_gamma   90.00
#
_symmetry.space_group_name_H-M   'P 1'
#
loop_
_entity.id
_entity.type
_entity.pdbx_description
1 polymer ?
#
loop_
_entity_poly.entity_id
_entity_poly.type
_entity_poly.pdbx_seq_one_letter_code
_entity_poly.pdbx_strand_id
1 'polypeptide(L)'
;MISRLIMKAKYLQRIAEIRNDLFNMSDQLSDELYSILKQSKDRTVSAAVIQALYIAQTEFAGMPILYFGRISDALADKYEDTTDLYILDIFGVEDVGVFVTGYAIGGEIQLDDKLLLEKADGRDIPVTCTEVTEHPSKSMYLKIDGVALSEVSQGDRLVKQN
;
A
#
# COMPACT_ATOMS: atom_id res chain seq x y z
N MET A 1 17.37 -1.32 -20.03
CA MET A 1 17.58 -1.39 -18.57
C MET A 1 17.79 0.01 -17.96
N ILE A 2 18.67 0.85 -18.52
CA ILE A 2 18.93 2.24 -18.06
C ILE A 2 17.67 3.13 -17.98
N SER A 3 16.77 3.03 -18.97
CA SER A 3 15.53 3.83 -19.01
C SER A 3 14.58 3.59 -17.81
N ARG A 4 14.46 2.34 -17.32
CA ARG A 4 13.58 2.02 -16.18
C ARG A 4 14.10 2.60 -14.86
N LEU A 5 15.41 2.56 -14.64
CA LEU A 5 16.04 3.16 -13.45
C LEU A 5 15.88 4.69 -13.44
N ILE A 6 16.03 5.33 -14.60
CA ILE A 6 15.81 6.78 -14.74
C ILE A 6 14.35 7.13 -14.45
N MET A 7 13.39 6.37 -14.98
CA MET A 7 11.97 6.61 -14.70
C MET A 7 11.61 6.40 -13.23
N LYS A 8 12.13 5.34 -12.60
CA LYS A 8 11.99 5.11 -11.15
C LYS A 8 12.50 6.30 -10.35
N ALA A 9 13.72 6.76 -10.64
CA ALA A 9 14.32 7.89 -9.93
C ALA A 9 13.50 9.17 -10.09
N LYS A 10 12.99 9.45 -11.30
CA LYS A 10 12.11 10.61 -11.56
C LYS A 10 10.82 10.53 -10.75
N TYR A 11 10.16 9.37 -10.70
CA TYR A 11 8.96 9.20 -9.88
C TYR A 11 9.25 9.39 -8.40
N LEU A 12 10.29 8.75 -7.87
CA LEU A 12 10.65 8.89 -6.46
C LEU A 12 11.00 10.34 -6.09
N GLN A 13 11.73 11.03 -6.95
CA GLN A 13 12.02 12.46 -6.77
C GLN A 13 10.71 13.27 -6.73
N ARG A 14 9.81 13.05 -7.68
CA ARG A 14 8.55 13.79 -7.76
C ARG A 14 7.64 13.53 -6.55
N ILE A 15 7.54 12.28 -6.11
CA ILE A 15 6.79 11.91 -4.90
C ILE A 15 7.39 12.61 -3.67
N ALA A 16 8.72 12.66 -3.57
CA ALA A 16 9.39 13.36 -2.47
C ALA A 16 9.13 14.87 -2.48
N GLU A 17 9.11 15.50 -3.66
CA GLU A 17 8.73 16.92 -3.81
C GLU A 17 7.30 17.17 -3.32
N ILE A 18 6.34 16.34 -3.73
CA ILE A 18 4.94 16.44 -3.27
C ILE A 18 4.86 16.25 -1.74
N ARG A 19 5.60 15.27 -1.20
CA ARG A 19 5.62 14.99 0.24
C ARG A 19 6.23 16.13 1.07
N ASN A 20 7.14 16.91 0.49
CA ASN A 20 7.71 18.08 1.17
C ASN A 20 6.76 19.29 1.16
N ASP A 21 5.72 19.25 0.35
CA ASP A 21 4.72 20.32 0.19
C ASP A 21 3.29 19.84 0.54
N LEU A 22 3.18 18.88 1.46
CA LEU A 22 1.88 18.29 1.83
C LEU A 22 0.87 19.33 2.30
N PHE A 23 1.30 20.38 3.00
CA PHE A 23 0.39 21.46 3.44
C PHE A 23 -0.34 22.16 2.30
N ASN A 24 0.15 22.04 1.06
CA ASN A 24 -0.49 22.55 -0.14
C ASN A 24 -1.02 21.41 -1.05
N MET A 25 -1.29 20.24 -0.49
CA MET A 25 -1.88 19.11 -1.22
C MET A 25 -3.19 19.57 -1.88
N SER A 26 -3.20 19.57 -3.20
CA SER A 26 -4.37 19.87 -4.02
C SER A 26 -4.86 18.60 -4.69
N ASP A 27 -6.10 18.63 -5.19
CA ASP A 27 -6.66 17.55 -6.01
C ASP A 27 -5.73 17.17 -7.17
N GLN A 28 -5.10 18.16 -7.81
CA GLN A 28 -4.16 17.93 -8.90
C GLN A 28 -2.92 17.13 -8.47
N LEU A 29 -2.37 17.40 -7.28
CA LEU A 29 -1.21 16.67 -6.76
C LEU A 29 -1.60 15.25 -6.34
N SER A 30 -2.79 15.07 -5.78
CA SER A 30 -3.36 13.75 -5.51
C SER A 30 -3.55 12.97 -6.81
N ASP A 31 -4.15 13.57 -7.83
CA ASP A 31 -4.31 13.00 -9.17
C ASP A 31 -2.98 12.60 -9.82
N GLU A 32 -1.93 13.39 -9.59
CA GLU A 32 -0.58 13.07 -10.03
C GLU A 32 -0.04 11.82 -9.31
N LEU A 33 -0.19 11.73 -7.98
CA LEU A 33 0.21 10.56 -7.19
C LEU A 33 -0.50 9.29 -7.68
N TYR A 34 -1.82 9.34 -7.86
CA TYR A 34 -2.59 8.21 -8.41
C TYR A 34 -2.18 7.86 -9.85
N SER A 35 -1.84 8.85 -10.67
CA SER A 35 -1.31 8.60 -12.02
C SER A 35 0.05 7.91 -11.99
N ILE A 36 0.95 8.30 -11.09
CA ILE A 36 2.23 7.61 -10.88
C ILE A 36 1.99 6.19 -10.38
N LEU A 37 1.09 6.02 -9.41
CA LEU A 37 0.69 4.72 -8.90
C LEU A 37 0.10 3.86 -10.01
N LYS A 38 -0.63 4.42 -10.98
CA LYS A 38 -1.15 3.68 -12.14
C LYS A 38 -0.08 3.32 -13.15
N GLN A 39 0.91 4.18 -13.38
CA GLN A 39 1.92 3.97 -14.42
C GLN A 39 3.10 3.08 -13.99
N SER A 40 3.42 3.01 -12.69
CA SER A 40 4.61 2.31 -12.20
C SER A 40 4.33 0.90 -11.66
N LYS A 41 5.01 -0.14 -12.16
CA LYS A 41 4.98 -1.50 -11.55
C LYS A 41 6.07 -1.71 -10.48
N ASP A 42 6.84 -0.69 -10.16
CA ASP A 42 7.93 -0.79 -9.18
C ASP A 42 7.39 -0.64 -7.75
N ARG A 43 7.61 -1.66 -6.92
CA ARG A 43 7.13 -1.69 -5.52
C ARG A 43 7.64 -0.55 -4.64
N THR A 44 8.87 -0.06 -4.86
CA THR A 44 9.38 1.10 -4.12
C THR A 44 8.59 2.36 -4.47
N VAL A 45 8.25 2.54 -5.76
CA VAL A 45 7.42 3.66 -6.21
C VAL A 45 6.00 3.54 -5.66
N SER A 46 5.37 2.36 -5.75
CA SER A 46 4.02 2.15 -5.21
C SER A 46 3.97 2.43 -3.71
N ALA A 47 4.92 1.90 -2.93
CA ALA A 47 5.01 2.14 -1.50
C ALA A 47 5.17 3.63 -1.18
N ALA A 48 6.04 4.34 -1.91
CA ALA A 48 6.24 5.78 -1.72
C ALA A 48 4.97 6.60 -2.02
N VAL A 49 4.19 6.23 -3.04
CA VAL A 49 2.90 6.88 -3.31
C VAL A 49 1.90 6.63 -2.19
N ILE A 50 1.75 5.37 -1.76
CA ILE A 50 0.81 5.01 -0.69
C ILE A 50 1.14 5.76 0.61
N GLN A 51 2.43 5.83 0.98
CA GLN A 51 2.88 6.63 2.12
C GLN A 51 2.53 8.11 1.95
N ALA A 52 2.80 8.71 0.79
CA ALA A 52 2.51 10.12 0.55
C ALA A 52 1.00 10.43 0.65
N LEU A 53 0.15 9.58 0.06
CA LEU A 53 -1.30 9.72 0.12
C LEU A 53 -1.83 9.53 1.55
N TYR A 54 -1.30 8.57 2.30
CA TYR A 54 -1.72 8.35 3.69
C TYR A 54 -1.33 9.51 4.60
N ILE A 55 -0.08 10.00 4.51
CA ILE A 55 0.36 11.15 5.31
C ILE A 55 -0.51 12.37 4.99
N ALA A 56 -0.82 12.61 3.72
CA ALA A 56 -1.75 13.66 3.34
C ALA A 56 -3.13 13.46 4.00
N GLN A 57 -3.69 12.24 3.96
CA GLN A 57 -4.97 11.92 4.60
C GLN A 57 -4.97 12.23 6.10
N THR A 58 -3.86 11.97 6.82
CA THR A 58 -3.77 12.22 8.26
C THR A 58 -3.63 13.70 8.61
N GLU A 59 -3.00 14.49 7.74
CA GLU A 59 -2.78 15.93 7.96
C GLU A 59 -4.04 16.76 7.65
N PHE A 60 -4.89 16.33 6.71
CA PHE A 60 -6.12 17.02 6.32
C PHE A 60 -7.37 16.32 6.84
N ALA A 61 -7.72 16.59 8.10
CA ALA A 61 -8.96 16.09 8.69
C ALA A 61 -10.20 16.56 7.89
N GLY A 62 -11.04 15.61 7.45
CA GLY A 62 -12.32 15.90 6.79
C GLY A 62 -12.29 15.91 5.26
N MET A 63 -11.13 15.74 4.62
CA MET A 63 -11.02 15.58 3.16
C MET A 63 -10.51 14.16 2.83
N PRO A 64 -11.30 13.29 2.21
CA PRO A 64 -10.85 11.94 1.84
C PRO A 64 -9.87 12.02 0.67
N ILE A 65 -8.57 11.90 0.96
CA ILE A 65 -7.49 11.85 -0.02
C ILE A 65 -7.22 10.41 -0.44
N LEU A 66 -7.27 9.49 0.53
CA LEU A 66 -7.02 8.07 0.31
C LEU A 66 -8.34 7.30 0.44
N TYR A 67 -8.86 6.80 -0.68
CA TYR A 67 -10.07 5.98 -0.69
C TYR A 67 -10.03 4.85 -1.70
N PHE A 68 -10.79 3.79 -1.40
CA PHE A 68 -10.80 2.52 -2.13
C PHE A 68 -10.94 2.68 -3.64
N GLY A 69 -11.93 3.45 -4.12
CA GLY A 69 -12.22 3.60 -5.54
C GLY A 69 -11.00 4.04 -6.36
N ARG A 70 -10.27 5.06 -5.92
CA ARG A 70 -9.08 5.55 -6.65
C ARG A 70 -7.89 4.59 -6.57
N ILE A 71 -7.69 3.93 -5.44
CA ILE A 71 -6.63 2.91 -5.31
C ILE A 71 -6.96 1.73 -6.23
N SER A 72 -8.20 1.27 -6.21
CA SER A 72 -8.70 0.22 -7.11
C SER A 72 -8.50 0.62 -8.58
N ASP A 73 -8.93 1.81 -9.00
CA ASP A 73 -8.78 2.27 -10.39
C ASP A 73 -7.33 2.41 -10.85
N ALA A 74 -6.43 2.80 -9.94
CA ALA A 74 -5.00 2.91 -10.24
C ALA A 74 -4.32 1.54 -10.35
N LEU A 75 -4.85 0.52 -9.68
CA LEU A 75 -4.22 -0.78 -9.55
C LEU A 75 -4.93 -1.90 -10.34
N ALA A 76 -6.17 -1.69 -10.78
CA ALA A 76 -7.01 -2.69 -11.45
C ALA A 76 -6.30 -3.32 -12.66
N ASP A 77 -5.70 -2.51 -13.53
CA ASP A 77 -5.04 -2.96 -14.77
C ASP A 77 -3.72 -3.73 -14.51
N LYS A 78 -3.27 -3.85 -13.25
CA LYS A 78 -1.97 -4.45 -12.90
C LYS A 78 -2.07 -5.86 -12.35
N TYR A 79 -3.22 -6.20 -11.80
CA TYR A 79 -3.37 -7.33 -10.88
C TYR A 79 -4.65 -8.11 -11.17
N GLU A 80 -5.00 -8.26 -12.46
CA GLU A 80 -6.24 -8.92 -12.91
C GLU A 80 -6.42 -10.34 -12.33
N ASP A 81 -5.33 -11.02 -11.94
CA ASP A 81 -5.33 -12.39 -11.44
C ASP A 81 -4.74 -12.55 -10.01
N THR A 82 -4.47 -11.45 -9.29
CA THR A 82 -3.89 -11.53 -7.94
C THR A 82 -4.72 -10.75 -6.92
N THR A 83 -4.83 -11.31 -5.71
CA THR A 83 -5.36 -10.57 -4.56
C THR A 83 -4.19 -9.90 -3.86
N ASP A 84 -4.18 -8.57 -3.92
CA ASP A 84 -3.14 -7.74 -3.34
C ASP A 84 -3.73 -6.79 -2.29
N LEU A 85 -3.01 -6.57 -1.19
CA LEU A 85 -3.33 -5.52 -0.22
C LEU A 85 -2.11 -4.64 0.00
N TYR A 86 -2.23 -3.35 -0.29
CA TYR A 86 -1.23 -2.36 0.10
C TYR A 86 -1.49 -1.92 1.54
N ILE A 87 -0.45 -2.01 2.37
CA ILE A 87 -0.53 -1.70 3.80
C ILE A 87 -0.61 -0.19 3.99
N LEU A 88 -1.70 0.26 4.59
CA LEU A 88 -1.97 1.66 4.90
C LEU A 88 -1.56 2.02 6.31
N ASP A 89 -1.79 1.13 7.27
CA ASP A 89 -1.41 1.36 8.67
C ASP A 89 -1.02 0.05 9.33
N ILE A 90 -0.19 0.15 10.38
CA ILE A 90 0.42 -0.99 11.07
C ILE A 90 0.38 -0.73 12.56
N PHE A 91 -0.04 -1.73 13.32
CA PHE A 91 0.11 -1.69 14.77
C PHE A 91 0.41 -3.07 15.34
N GLY A 92 1.19 -3.09 16.41
CA GLY A 92 1.44 -4.30 17.18
C GLY A 92 0.65 -4.26 18.48
N VAL A 93 0.13 -5.40 18.87
CA VAL A 93 -0.39 -5.60 20.23
C VAL A 93 0.54 -6.58 20.93
N GLU A 94 1.09 -6.17 22.06
CA GLU A 94 2.01 -6.97 22.87
C GLU A 94 1.37 -8.34 23.16
N ASP A 95 2.16 -9.41 23.00
CA ASP A 95 1.75 -10.82 23.14
C ASP A 95 0.62 -11.31 22.20
N VAL A 96 0.09 -10.46 21.32
CA VAL A 96 -0.96 -10.84 20.38
C VAL A 96 -0.43 -10.99 18.96
N GLY A 97 0.29 -10.00 18.43
CA GLY A 97 0.89 -10.07 17.09
C GLY A 97 0.89 -8.76 16.30
N VAL A 98 1.17 -8.88 15.00
CA VAL A 98 1.24 -7.76 14.06
C VAL A 98 -0.06 -7.63 13.29
N PHE A 99 -0.62 -6.42 13.28
CA PHE A 99 -1.83 -6.10 12.57
C PHE A 99 -1.57 -5.04 11.50
N VAL A 100 -2.27 -5.18 10.39
CA VAL A 100 -2.18 -4.28 9.25
C VAL A 100 -3.56 -3.92 8.74
N THR A 101 -3.68 -2.71 8.20
CA THR A 101 -4.88 -2.29 7.47
C THR A 101 -4.56 -2.00 6.03
N GLY A 102 -5.53 -2.18 5.14
CA GLY A 102 -5.38 -1.82 3.73
C GLY A 102 -6.61 -2.07 2.89
N TYR A 103 -6.49 -1.80 1.60
CA TYR A 103 -7.52 -2.15 0.62
C TYR A 103 -7.08 -3.38 -0.16
N ALA A 104 -7.88 -4.44 -0.11
CA ALA A 104 -7.67 -5.59 -0.98
C ALA A 104 -8.18 -5.27 -2.39
N ILE A 105 -7.31 -5.49 -3.37
CA ILE A 105 -7.53 -5.25 -4.80
C ILE A 105 -7.44 -6.61 -5.50
N GLY A 106 -8.34 -6.85 -6.47
CA GLY A 106 -8.33 -8.07 -7.30
C GLY A 106 -8.95 -9.31 -6.65
N GLY A 107 -9.29 -9.29 -5.35
CA GLY A 107 -10.00 -10.38 -4.68
C GLY A 107 -10.09 -10.21 -3.16
N GLU A 108 -10.24 -11.33 -2.46
CA GLU A 108 -10.42 -11.38 -1.00
C GLU A 108 -9.28 -12.14 -0.32
N ILE A 109 -8.84 -11.61 0.84
CA ILE A 109 -7.93 -12.29 1.76
C ILE A 109 -8.78 -12.98 2.83
N GLN A 110 -8.51 -14.25 3.10
CA GLN A 110 -9.24 -15.10 4.03
C GLN A 110 -8.34 -15.58 5.18
N LEU A 111 -8.99 -16.06 6.25
CA LEU A 111 -8.30 -16.71 7.35
C LEU A 111 -7.47 -17.89 6.83
N ASP A 112 -6.28 -18.06 7.39
CA ASP A 112 -5.27 -19.08 7.05
C ASP A 112 -4.62 -18.96 5.66
N ASP A 113 -4.97 -17.94 4.87
CA ASP A 113 -4.31 -17.67 3.59
C ASP A 113 -2.80 -17.50 3.78
N LYS A 114 -2.04 -18.13 2.89
CA LYS A 114 -0.60 -17.93 2.75
C LYS A 114 -0.36 -16.70 1.89
N LEU A 115 0.30 -15.71 2.48
CA LEU A 115 0.58 -14.44 1.85
C LEU A 115 2.09 -14.24 1.72
N LEU A 116 2.46 -13.40 0.77
CA LEU A 116 3.82 -12.89 0.63
C LEU A 116 3.82 -11.41 0.93
N LEU A 117 4.55 -11.00 1.97
CA LEU A 117 4.83 -9.60 2.25
C LEU A 117 5.99 -9.16 1.35
N GLU A 118 5.65 -8.47 0.27
CA GLU A 118 6.61 -7.86 -0.63
C GLU A 118 7.01 -6.48 -0.13
N LYS A 119 8.29 -6.35 0.21
CA LYS A 119 8.86 -5.14 0.76
C LYS A 119 9.32 -4.19 -0.33
N ALA A 120 9.19 -2.89 -0.08
CA ALA A 120 9.70 -1.84 -0.97
C ALA A 120 11.21 -1.98 -1.29
N ASP A 121 11.99 -2.63 -0.41
CA ASP A 121 13.44 -2.78 -0.50
C ASP A 121 13.92 -3.91 -1.42
N GLY A 122 13.05 -4.81 -1.87
CA GLY A 122 13.48 -5.96 -2.65
C GLY A 122 13.13 -7.32 -2.06
N ARG A 123 12.89 -7.39 -0.75
CA ARG A 123 12.69 -8.64 -0.03
C ARG A 123 11.24 -9.08 -0.07
N ASP A 124 11.06 -10.40 -0.04
CA ASP A 124 9.75 -11.03 0.06
C ASP A 124 9.76 -11.91 1.32
N ILE A 125 8.77 -11.74 2.19
CA ILE A 125 8.68 -12.43 3.48
C ILE A 125 7.39 -13.24 3.51
N PRO A 126 7.43 -14.58 3.62
CA PRO A 126 6.23 -15.39 3.77
C PRO A 126 5.54 -15.07 5.09
N VAL A 127 4.23 -14.82 5.04
CA VAL A 127 3.39 -14.60 6.21
C VAL A 127 2.09 -15.39 6.10
N THR A 128 1.40 -15.59 7.21
CA THR A 128 0.07 -16.22 7.22
C THR A 128 -0.94 -15.23 7.77
N CYS A 129 -2.11 -15.12 7.13
CA CYS A 129 -3.22 -14.37 7.70
C CYS A 129 -3.91 -15.19 8.80
N THR A 130 -3.93 -14.67 10.02
CA THR A 130 -4.47 -15.38 11.20
C THR A 130 -5.73 -14.72 11.77
N GLU A 131 -6.11 -13.56 11.24
CA GLU A 131 -7.38 -12.89 11.53
C GLU A 131 -7.75 -11.97 10.38
N VAL A 132 -9.05 -11.90 10.03
CA VAL A 132 -9.58 -11.01 8.99
C VAL A 132 -10.83 -10.32 9.51
N THR A 133 -10.88 -9.00 9.38
CA THR A 133 -12.11 -8.21 9.55
C THR A 133 -12.27 -7.27 8.37
N GLU A 134 -13.40 -7.34 7.65
CA GLU A 134 -13.74 -6.40 6.58
C GLU A 134 -14.62 -5.27 7.13
N HIS A 135 -14.28 -4.03 6.80
CA HIS A 135 -15.08 -2.86 7.13
C HIS A 135 -15.95 -2.45 5.93
N PRO A 136 -17.16 -1.86 6.13
CA PRO A 136 -18.04 -1.42 5.04
C PRO A 136 -17.41 -0.47 4.01
N SER A 137 -16.34 0.24 4.38
CA SER A 137 -15.55 1.09 3.48
C SER A 137 -14.57 0.33 2.58
N LYS A 138 -14.66 -1.01 2.54
CA LYS A 138 -13.75 -1.91 1.82
C LYS A 138 -12.31 -1.92 2.33
N SER A 139 -12.04 -1.28 3.47
CA SER A 139 -10.80 -1.48 4.20
C SER A 139 -10.85 -2.82 4.94
N MET A 140 -9.76 -3.57 4.84
CA MET A 140 -9.54 -4.79 5.58
C MET A 140 -8.60 -4.53 6.74
N TYR A 141 -8.84 -5.26 7.81
CA TYR A 141 -7.98 -5.38 8.97
C TYR A 141 -7.52 -6.83 9.04
N LEU A 142 -6.21 -7.04 9.07
CA LEU A 142 -5.60 -8.36 9.06
C LEU A 142 -4.63 -8.51 10.22
N LYS A 143 -4.67 -9.66 10.89
CA LYS A 143 -3.54 -10.14 11.68
C LYS A 143 -2.65 -11.00 10.80
N ILE A 144 -1.35 -10.74 10.83
CA ILE A 144 -0.35 -11.52 10.09
C ILE A 144 0.70 -12.11 11.03
N ASP A 145 1.01 -13.38 10.83
CA ASP A 145 2.00 -14.14 11.59
C ASP A 145 3.21 -14.49 10.72
N GLY A 146 4.35 -14.74 11.38
CA GLY A 146 5.62 -15.08 10.72
C GLY A 146 6.53 -13.88 10.43
N VAL A 147 6.15 -12.69 10.91
CA VAL A 147 6.93 -11.45 10.73
C VAL A 147 6.98 -10.63 12.02
N ALA A 148 8.10 -9.97 12.27
CA ALA A 148 8.22 -9.01 13.37
C ALA A 148 7.62 -7.66 12.96
N LEU A 149 7.06 -6.90 13.92
CA LEU A 149 6.50 -5.57 13.66
C LEU A 149 7.50 -4.65 12.93
N SER A 150 8.78 -4.71 13.32
CA SER A 150 9.87 -3.92 12.72
C SER A 150 10.15 -4.27 11.25
N GLU A 151 9.66 -5.41 10.76
CA GLU A 151 9.81 -5.85 9.39
C GLU A 151 8.64 -5.46 8.49
N VAL A 152 7.59 -4.84 9.02
CA VAL A 152 6.45 -4.37 8.22
C VAL A 152 6.53 -2.86 8.08
N SER A 153 6.33 -2.35 6.88
CA SER A 153 6.33 -0.90 6.61
C SER A 153 5.12 -0.49 5.79
N GLN A 154 4.66 0.73 6.05
CA GLN A 154 3.57 1.31 5.27
C GLN A 154 3.93 1.33 3.78
N GLY A 155 2.97 0.98 2.93
CA GLY A 155 3.15 0.86 1.49
C GLY A 155 3.75 -0.48 1.04
N ASP A 156 4.21 -1.34 1.96
CA ASP A 156 4.48 -2.73 1.63
C ASP A 156 3.18 -3.42 1.15
N ARG A 157 3.34 -4.53 0.42
CA ARG A 157 2.24 -5.22 -0.23
C ARG A 157 2.12 -6.64 0.28
N LEU A 158 0.92 -7.06 0.67
CA LEU A 158 0.57 -8.46 0.85
C LEU A 158 0.02 -9.00 -0.47
N VAL A 159 0.54 -10.14 -0.92
CA VAL A 159 0.08 -10.84 -2.13
C VAL A 159 -0.36 -12.24 -1.75
N LYS A 160 -1.60 -12.63 -2.10
CA LYS A 160 -2.08 -14.00 -1.90
C LYS A 160 -1.29 -14.98 -2.77
N GLN A 161 -0.77 -16.03 -2.14
CA GLN A 161 -0.12 -17.14 -2.85
C GLN A 161 -1.19 -18.15 -3.29
N ASN A 162 -1.20 -18.51 -4.57
CA ASN A 162 -2.10 -19.54 -5.13
C ASN A 162 -1.54 -20.96 -4.91
#